data_AF-A0A3D4ECM2-F1
#
_entry.id   AF-A0A3D4ECM2-F1
#
_cell.length_a   1.000
_cell.length_b   1.000
_cell.length_c   1.000
_cell.angle_alpha   90.00
_cell.angle_beta   90.00
_cell.angle_gamma   90.00
#
_symmetry.space_group_name_H-M   'P 1'
#
loop_
_entity.id
_entity.type
_entity.pdbx_description
1 polymer ?
#
loop_
_entity_poly.entity_id
_entity_poly.type
_entity_poly.pdbx_seq_one_letter_code
_entity_poly.pdbx_strand_id
1 'polypeptide(L)' 'ELLTNEGEPISFAVTGLWDENGEAITATPHAMMKFKMRLPVKCSALSILRRIK' A
#
# COMPACT_ATOMS: atom_id res chain seq x y z
N GLU A 1 -4.27 4.80 -4.12
CA GLU A 1 -3.54 6.07 -4.10
C GLU A 1 -2.57 6.11 -2.94
N LEU A 2 -1.35 6.58 -3.17
CA LEU A 2 -0.32 6.79 -2.16
C LEU A 2 -0.21 8.29 -1.85
N LEU A 3 -0.37 8.65 -0.58
CA LEU A 3 -0.20 9.99 -0.07
C LEU A 3 1.10 10.01 0.73
N THR A 4 2.04 10.84 0.29
CA THR A 4 3.28 11.10 1.00
C THR A 4 3.25 12.52 1.56
N ASN A 5 4.18 12.86 2.44
CA ASN A 5 4.30 14.22 2.98
C ASN A 5 4.79 15.23 1.93
N GLU A 6 5.20 14.76 0.76
CA GLU A 6 5.76 15.56 -0.32
C GLU A 6 4.91 15.40 -1.59
N GLY A 7 4.59 16.53 -2.23
CA GLY A 7 3.92 16.56 -3.53
C GLY A 7 2.45 16.13 -3.51
N GLU A 8 1.94 15.84 -4.71
CA GLU A 8 0.56 15.44 -4.94
C GLU A 8 0.34 13.94 -4.68
N PRO A 9 -0.89 13.51 -4.32
CA PRO A 9 -1.23 12.09 -4.20
C PRO A 9 -0.96 11.30 -5.50
N ILE A 10 -0.37 10.12 -5.37
CA ILE A 10 0.05 9.30 -6.52
C ILE A 10 -0.97 8.17 -6.74
N SER A 11 -1.64 8.23 -7.88
CA SER A 11 -2.51 7.17 -8.39
C SER A 11 -1.71 6.00 -8.99
N PHE A 12 -2.03 4.77 -8.59
CA PHE A 12 -1.39 3.56 -9.11
C PHE A 12 -2.29 2.33 -8.93
N ALA A 13 -2.04 1.30 -9.75
CA ALA A 13 -2.69 0.00 -9.64
C ALA A 13 -1.87 -0.96 -8.77
N VAL A 14 -2.55 -1.68 -7.88
CA VAL A 14 -1.92 -2.71 -7.04
C VAL A 14 -1.69 -3.96 -7.87
N THR A 15 -0.44 -4.42 -7.99
CA THR A 15 -0.08 -5.60 -8.79
C THR A 15 0.02 -6.89 -7.99
N GLY A 16 0.15 -6.80 -6.66
CA GLY A 16 0.28 -7.96 -5.77
C GLY A 16 0.38 -7.55 -4.31
N LEU A 17 -0.07 -8.44 -3.44
CA LEU A 17 -0.03 -8.31 -1.99
C LEU A 17 0.63 -9.56 -1.40
N TRP A 18 1.41 -9.35 -0.35
CA TRP A 18 2.02 -10.42 0.42
C TRP A 18 1.80 -10.17 1.90
N ASP A 19 1.68 -11.21 2.71
CA ASP A 19 1.64 -11.07 4.15
C ASP A 19 3.04 -10.77 4.74
N GLU A 20 3.18 -10.80 6.06
CA GLU A 20 4.47 -10.58 6.72
C GLU A 20 5.49 -11.69 6.46
N ASN A 21 5.02 -12.93 6.24
CA ASN A 21 5.83 -14.12 5.95
C ASN A 21 6.25 -14.21 4.47
N GLY A 22 5.66 -13.38 3.61
CA GLY A 22 5.93 -13.37 2.18
C GLY A 22 4.99 -14.27 1.36
N GLU A 23 3.92 -14.77 1.96
CA GLU A 23 2.89 -15.52 1.24
C GLU A 23 1.97 -14.57 0.46
N ALA A 24 1.62 -14.95 -0.76
CA ALA A 24 0.75 -14.13 -1.59
C ALA A 24 -0.69 -14.13 -1.03
N ILE A 25 -1.28 -12.94 -0.89
CA ILE A 25 -2.64 -12.75 -0.41
C ILE A 25 -3.50 -12.02 -1.46
N THR A 26 -4.81 -12.24 -1.43
CA THR A 26 -5.76 -11.59 -2.35
C THR A 26 -6.45 -10.37 -1.75
N ALA A 27 -6.47 -10.26 -0.42
CA ALA A 27 -7.13 -9.17 0.30
C ALA A 27 -6.54 -8.99 1.71
N THR A 28 -6.85 -7.84 2.32
CA THR A 28 -6.53 -7.50 3.71
C THR A 28 -7.83 -7.24 4.50
N PRO A 29 -8.58 -8.29 4.87
CA PRO A 29 -9.93 -8.14 5.43
C PRO A 29 -9.94 -7.71 6.90
N HIS A 30 -8.83 -7.90 7.62
CA HIS A 30 -8.72 -7.59 9.04
C HIS A 30 -8.06 -6.23 9.26
N ALA A 31 -8.64 -5.43 10.14
CA ALA A 31 -8.03 -4.17 10.57
C ALA A 31 -6.66 -4.42 11.20
N MET A 32 -5.72 -3.50 10.99
CA MET A 32 -4.33 -3.57 11.50
C MET A 32 -3.50 -4.75 10.97
N MET A 33 -3.99 -5.52 10.00
CA MET A 33 -3.20 -6.57 9.35
C MET A 33 -1.98 -5.97 8.65
N LYS A 34 -0.81 -6.56 8.91
CA LYS A 34 0.43 -6.19 8.20
C LYS A 34 0.49 -6.91 6.88
N PHE A 35 0.91 -6.20 5.84
CA PHE A 35 1.13 -6.74 4.51
C PHE A 35 2.22 -5.94 3.81
N LYS A 36 2.73 -6.50 2.72
CA LYS A 36 3.70 -5.90 1.81
C LYS A 36 3.05 -5.76 0.43
N MET A 37 3.39 -4.69 -0.27
CA MET A 37 3.01 -4.49 -1.67
C MET A 37 4.09 -3.71 -2.39
N ARG A 38 4.06 -3.72 -3.73
CA ARG A 38 4.94 -2.87 -4.52
C ARG A 38 4.35 -1.47 -4.64
N LEU A 39 5.15 -0.46 -4.30
CA LEU A 39 4.77 0.95 -4.41
C LEU A 39 5.28 1.56 -5.72
N PRO A 40 4.58 2.58 -6.28
CA PRO A 40 5.00 3.24 -7.52
C PRO A 40 6.28 4.07 -7.33
N VAL A 41 6.52 4.54 -6.11
CA VAL A 41 7.71 5.31 -5.70
C VAL A 41 8.12 4.93 -4.28
N LYS A 42 9.35 5.29 -3.88
CA LYS A 42 9.75 5.20 -2.47
C LYS A 42 8.98 6.24 -1.65
N CYS A 43 8.59 5.90 -0.43
CA CYS A 43 7.95 6.81 0.51
C CYS A 43 8.52 6.64 1.92
N SER A 44 8.33 7.65 2.76
CA SER A 44 8.72 7.60 4.16
C SER A 44 7.73 6.78 5.00
N ALA A 45 8.16 6.38 6.19
CA ALA A 45 7.26 5.80 7.19
C ALA A 45 6.10 6.77 7.49
N LEU A 46 4.95 6.21 7.87
CA LEU A 46 3.69 6.93 8.12
C LEU A 46 3.04 7.58 6.88
N SER A 47 3.54 7.32 5.67
CA SER A 47 2.79 7.60 4.43
C SER A 47 1.49 6.79 4.39
N ILE A 48 0.45 7.33 3.72
CA ILE A 48 -0.91 6.79 3.78
C ILE A 48 -1.32 6.19 2.44
N LEU A 49 -1.90 4.99 2.47
CA LEU A 49 -2.59 4.40 1.32
C LEU A 49 -4.11 4.60 1.46
N ARG A 50 -4.77 5.08 0.39
CA ARG A 50 -6.23 5.19 0.32
C ARG A 50 -6.79 4.65 -0.99
N ARG A 51 -8.05 4.23 -0.94
CA ARG A 51 -8.84 3.93 -2.14
C ARG A 51 -9.42 5.24 -2.71
N ILE A 52 -9.31 5.42 -4.02
CA ILE A 52 -9.97 6.52 -4.74
C ILE A 52 -11.44 6.14 -4.89
N LYS A 53 -12.35 7.07 -4.61
CA LYS A 53 -13.79 6.88 -4.84
C LYS A 53 -14.15 7.15 -6.29
#